data_AF-A0A9R0IJI3-F1
#
_entry.id   AF-A0A9R0IJI3-F1
#
_cell.length_a   1.000
_cell.length_b   1.000
_cell.length_c   1.000
_cell.angle_alpha   90.00
_cell.angle_beta   90.00
_cell.angle_gamma   90.00
#
_symmetry.space_group_name_H-M   'P 1'
#
loop_
_entity.id
_entity.type
_entity.pdbx_description
1 polymer ?
#
loop_
_entity_poly.entity_id
_entity_poly.type
_entity_poly.pdbx_seq_one_letter_code
_entity_poly.pdbx_strand_id
1 'polypeptide(L)'
;MAASASSSSQISPSSDPKIDPLEIKHHEVAIAELNSLHSSRPVYLKTGNIFFRTTIQKAITSEQRQLDLAKSKLQKFNRES
;
A
#
# COMPACT_ATOMS: atom_id res chain seq x y z
N MET A 1 21.38 -26.67 20.04
CA MET A 1 20.18 -25.82 19.94
C MET A 1 20.25 -25.07 18.62
N ALA A 2 19.31 -25.31 17.70
CA ALA A 2 19.32 -24.75 16.34
C ALA A 2 18.82 -23.29 16.34
N ALA A 3 19.54 -22.39 15.69
CA ALA A 3 19.11 -21.00 15.49
C ALA A 3 18.30 -20.91 14.19
N SER A 4 16.99 -20.71 14.28
CA SER A 4 16.16 -20.36 13.14
C SER A 4 16.42 -18.91 12.75
N ALA A 5 16.94 -18.70 11.55
CA ALA A 5 17.08 -17.39 10.96
C ALA A 5 15.70 -16.83 10.62
N SER A 6 15.24 -15.85 11.42
CA SER A 6 14.10 -15.00 11.04
C SER A 6 14.56 -14.07 9.93
N SER A 7 14.21 -14.41 8.68
CA SER A 7 14.31 -13.49 7.54
C SER A 7 13.29 -12.37 7.74
N SER A 8 13.72 -11.33 8.46
CA SER A 8 13.02 -10.06 8.51
C SER A 8 13.31 -9.36 7.19
N SER A 9 12.34 -9.37 6.27
CA SER A 9 12.37 -8.49 5.10
C SER A 9 12.40 -7.04 5.59
N GLN A 10 13.62 -6.50 5.70
CA GLN A 10 13.84 -5.08 5.93
C GLN A 10 13.37 -4.36 4.67
N ILE A 11 12.24 -3.65 4.79
CA ILE A 11 11.86 -2.63 3.82
C ILE A 11 12.79 -1.46 4.07
N SER A 12 13.93 -1.46 3.38
CA SER A 12 14.81 -0.30 3.29
C SER A 12 14.06 0.79 2.53
N PRO A 13 13.93 2.03 3.05
CA PRO A 13 13.52 3.15 2.23
C PRO A 13 14.72 3.50 1.33
N SER A 14 14.80 2.86 0.17
CA SER A 14 15.74 3.26 -0.87
C SER A 14 15.29 4.61 -1.42
N SER A 15 16.01 5.64 -0.99
CA SER A 15 15.94 7.01 -1.48
C SER A 15 16.31 7.08 -2.96
N ASP A 16 15.32 6.89 -3.84
CA ASP A 16 15.37 7.25 -5.26
C ASP A 16 13.96 7.71 -5.65
N PRO A 17 13.76 8.90 -6.26
CA PRO A 17 12.45 9.32 -6.75
C PRO A 17 12.11 8.64 -8.09
N LYS A 18 12.40 7.34 -8.21
CA LYS A 18 11.86 6.51 -9.28
C LYS A 18 10.48 6.11 -8.79
N ILE A 19 9.44 6.68 -9.39
CA ILE A 19 8.09 6.19 -9.15
C ILE A 19 8.07 4.72 -9.55
N ASP A 20 8.05 3.84 -8.56
CA ASP A 20 8.02 2.42 -8.79
C ASP A 20 6.64 2.07 -9.34
N PRO A 21 6.53 1.58 -10.59
CA PRO A 21 5.24 1.11 -11.14
C PRO A 21 4.60 0.02 -10.29
N LEU A 22 5.43 -0.61 -9.45
CA LEU A 22 5.05 -1.59 -8.45
C LEU A 22 4.12 -0.99 -7.36
N GLU A 23 4.31 0.27 -6.96
CA GLU A 23 3.47 0.95 -5.97
C GLU A 23 2.03 1.11 -6.48
N ILE A 24 1.85 1.49 -7.74
CA ILE A 24 0.52 1.57 -8.38
C ILE A 24 -0.16 0.20 -8.39
N LYS A 25 0.58 -0.86 -8.75
CA LYS A 25 0.05 -2.24 -8.75
C LYS A 25 -0.33 -2.70 -7.35
N HIS A 26 0.46 -2.37 -6.33
CA HIS A 26 0.14 -2.71 -4.95
C HIS A 26 -1.19 -2.07 -4.51
N HIS A 27 -1.42 -0.79 -4.83
CA HIS A 27 -2.68 -0.13 -4.52
C HIS A 27 -3.87 -0.76 -5.26
N GLU A 28 -3.70 -1.12 -6.53
CA GLU A 28 -4.74 -1.80 -7.32
C GLU A 28 -5.11 -3.17 -6.71
N VAL A 29 -4.10 -3.96 -6.30
CA VAL A 29 -4.31 -5.24 -5.62
C VAL A 29 -5.00 -5.04 -4.28
N ALA A 30 -4.57 -4.08 -3.47
CA ALA A 30 -5.19 -3.80 -2.17
C ALA A 30 -6.67 -3.42 -2.30
N ILE A 31 -7.05 -2.62 -3.31
CA ILE A 31 -8.44 -2.29 -3.59
C ILE A 31 -9.24 -3.56 -3.96
N ALA A 32 -8.69 -4.41 -4.83
CA ALA A 32 -9.35 -5.65 -5.23
C ALA A 32 -9.55 -6.61 -4.03
N GLU A 33 -8.53 -6.75 -3.20
CA GLU A 33 -8.61 -7.55 -1.97
C GLU A 33 -9.64 -6.99 -1.00
N LEU A 34 -9.65 -5.68 -0.75
CA LEU A 34 -10.63 -5.02 0.11
C LEU A 34 -12.07 -5.20 -0.39
N ASN A 35 -12.29 -5.14 -1.71
CA ASN A 35 -13.61 -5.38 -2.32
C ASN A 35 -14.06 -6.85 -2.23
N SER A 36 -13.12 -7.79 -2.18
CA SER A 36 -13.44 -9.22 -2.01
C SER A 36 -13.89 -9.56 -0.58
N LEU A 37 -13.65 -8.68 0.39
CA LEU A 37 -14.05 -8.89 1.78
C LEU A 37 -15.54 -8.64 1.99
N HIS A 38 -16.13 -9.41 2.90
CA HIS A 38 -17.50 -9.18 3.34
C HIS A 38 -17.63 -7.84 4.07
N SER A 39 -18.66 -7.05 3.76
CA SER A 39 -18.85 -5.67 4.23
C SER A 39 -18.86 -5.51 5.76
N SER A 40 -19.26 -6.54 6.49
CA SER A 40 -19.29 -6.57 7.97
C SER A 40 -17.91 -6.81 8.61
N ARG A 41 -16.92 -7.24 7.84
CA ARG A 41 -15.59 -7.59 8.38
C ARG A 41 -14.84 -6.32 8.80
N PRO A 42 -14.32 -6.26 10.04
CA PRO A 42 -13.49 -5.12 10.46
C PRO A 42 -12.14 -5.17 9.74
N VAL A 43 -11.66 -4.01 9.31
CA VAL A 43 -10.33 -3.82 8.73
C VAL A 43 -9.53 -2.85 9.60
N TYR A 44 -8.21 -2.92 9.52
CA TYR A 44 -7.31 -2.14 10.37
C TYR A 44 -6.24 -1.48 9.52
N LEU A 45 -5.99 -0.20 9.79
CA LEU A 45 -4.88 0.54 9.22
C LEU A 45 -3.71 0.49 10.20
N LYS A 46 -2.55 0.04 9.74
CA LYS A 46 -1.32 0.00 10.54
C LYS A 46 -0.53 1.29 10.32
N THR A 47 -0.27 2.03 11.39
CA THR A 47 0.60 3.21 11.39
C THR A 47 1.71 2.99 12.40
N GLY A 48 2.91 2.66 11.91
CA GLY A 48 4.02 2.20 12.75
C GLY A 48 3.62 0.94 13.53
N ASN A 49 3.57 1.05 14.86
CA ASN A 49 3.21 -0.06 15.76
C ASN A 49 1.74 -0.02 16.23
N ILE A 50 0.93 0.91 15.72
CA ILE A 50 -0.46 1.12 16.16
C ILE A 50 -1.42 0.70 15.05
N PHE A 51 -2.52 0.06 15.42
CA PHE A 51 -3.59 -0.34 14.50
C PHE A 51 -4.85 0.47 14.78
N PHE A 52 -5.36 1.15 13.76
CA PHE A 52 -6.62 1.89 13.82
C PHE A 52 -7.71 1.10 13.12
N ARG A 53 -8.77 0.77 13.86
CA ARG A 53 -9.95 0.14 13.25
C ARG A 53 -10.59 1.09 12.25
N THR A 54 -10.87 0.60 11.04
CA THR A 54 -11.53 1.34 9.98
C THR A 54 -12.59 0.47 9.30
N THR A 55 -13.31 1.04 8.34
CA THR A 55 -14.29 0.31 7.51
C THR A 55 -13.71 0.04 6.14
N ILE A 56 -14.20 -1.01 5.47
CA ILE A 56 -13.77 -1.37 4.11
C ILE A 56 -13.94 -0.19 3.15
N GLN A 57 -15.06 0.53 3.24
CA GLN A 57 -15.34 1.71 2.41
C GLN A 57 -14.30 2.83 2.61
N LYS A 58 -13.92 3.11 3.87
CA LYS A 58 -12.89 4.13 4.16
C LYS A 58 -11.51 3.67 3.69
N ALA A 59 -11.19 2.39 3.84
CA ALA A 59 -9.94 1.81 3.37
C ALA A 59 -9.82 1.87 1.83
N ILE A 60 -10.88 1.52 1.09
CA ILE A 60 -10.92 1.63 -0.37
C ILE A 60 -10.74 3.08 -0.80
N THR A 61 -11.43 4.02 -0.15
CA THR A 61 -11.33 5.45 -0.49
C THR A 61 -9.91 5.98 -0.26
N SER A 62 -9.24 5.57 0.82
CA SER A 62 -7.85 5.95 1.05
C SER A 62 -6.90 5.36 0.02
N GLU A 63 -7.09 4.09 -0.34
CA GLU A 63 -6.26 3.40 -1.31
C GLU A 63 -6.42 4.00 -2.72
N GLN A 64 -7.65 4.33 -3.11
CA GLN A 64 -7.95 5.01 -4.36
C GLN A 64 -7.26 6.37 -4.45
N ARG A 65 -7.28 7.15 -3.36
CA ARG A 65 -6.55 8.42 -3.30
C ARG A 65 -5.04 8.23 -3.47
N GLN A 66 -4.46 7.19 -2.86
CA GLN A 66 -3.03 6.91 -2.99
C GLN A 66 -2.67 6.48 -4.42
N LEU A 67 -3.49 5.63 -5.03
CA LEU A 67 -3.40 5.23 -6.43
C LEU A 67 -3.44 6.46 -7.35
N ASP A 68 -4.41 7.37 -7.16
CA ASP A 68 -4.56 8.56 -8.01
C ASP A 68 -3.34 9.49 -7.87
N LEU A 69 -2.80 9.64 -6.66
CA LEU A 69 -1.57 10.40 -6.42
C LEU A 69 -0.35 9.74 -7.08
N ALA A 70 -0.21 8.41 -6.97
CA ALA A 70 0.88 7.67 -7.59
C ALA A 70 0.82 7.75 -9.12
N LYS A 71 -0.36 7.57 -9.73
CA LYS A 71 -0.58 7.75 -11.18
C LYS A 71 -0.27 9.18 -11.61
N SER A 72 -0.70 10.18 -10.84
CA SER A 72 -0.41 11.59 -11.14
C SER A 72 1.08 11.92 -11.07
N LYS A 73 1.79 11.38 -10.08
CA LYS A 73 3.25 11.51 -9.99
C LYS A 73 3.95 10.85 -11.18
N LEU A 74 3.55 9.62 -11.55
CA LEU A 74 4.06 8.92 -12.73
C LEU A 74 3.90 9.75 -14.00
N GLN A 75 2.70 10.32 -14.21
CA GLN A 75 2.44 11.15 -15.38
C GLN A 75 3.30 12.42 -15.42
N LYS A 76 3.57 13.06 -14.28
CA LYS A 76 4.42 14.26 -14.24
C LYS A 76 5.85 13.93 -14.67
N PHE A 77 6.45 12.89 -14.09
CA PHE A 77 7.81 12.47 -14.46
C PHE A 77 7.91 12.04 -15.93
N ASN A 78 6.91 11.34 -16.45
CA ASN A 78 6.88 10.92 -17.86
C ASN A 78 6.63 12.09 -18.84
N ARG A 79 6.22 13.27 -18.38
CA ARG A 79 6.14 14.49 -19.20
C ARG A 79 7.42 15.34 -19.13
N GLU A 80 8.23 15.14 -18.10
CA GLU A 80 9.47 15.87 -17.83
C GLU A 80 10.73 15.11 -18.30
N SER A 81 10.57 13.88 -18.80
CA SER A 81 11.60 13.03 -19.42
C SER A 81 11.42 12.97 -20.94
#